data_AF-A0A7I0KAS9-F1
#
_entry.id   AF-A0A7I0KAS9-F1
#
_cell.length_a   1.000
_cell.length_b   1.000
_cell.length_c   1.000
_cell.angle_alpha   90.00
_cell.angle_beta   90.00
_cell.angle_gamma   90.00
#
_symmetry.space_group_name_H-M   'P 1'
#
loop_
_entity.id
_entity.type
_entity.pdbx_description
1 polymer ?
#
loop_
_entity_poly.entity_id
_entity_poly.type
_entity_poly.pdbx_seq_one_letter_code
_entity_poly.pdbx_strand_id
1 'polypeptide(L)'
;MAPVTELTVGQVAARSGVAVSALHFYEARGLVRSHRTSGNQRRYGRDVLRRVAIIRIAQEVGITLAEIGVALESLPEGRTPTREDWNLLSTAWRDSLDQKISQLKKLRDGLSDCIGCGCMSIDKCPLRNKGDRLAREGTGGRRLLVER
;
A
#
# COMPACT_ATOMS: atom_id res chain seq x y z
N MET A 1 -12.44 19.22 32.53
CA MET A 1 -13.10 18.41 31.50
C MET A 1 -12.12 17.31 31.11
N ALA A 2 -12.39 16.05 31.47
CA ALA A 2 -11.47 14.94 31.21
C ALA A 2 -11.17 14.87 29.70
N PRO A 3 -9.91 14.66 29.28
CA PRO A 3 -9.58 14.58 27.87
C PRO A 3 -10.40 13.45 27.26
N VAL A 4 -11.12 13.73 26.17
CA VAL A 4 -11.87 12.72 25.40
C VAL A 4 -10.87 11.67 24.93
N THR A 5 -10.79 10.56 25.67
CA THR A 5 -9.85 9.45 25.47
C THR A 5 -10.18 8.67 24.21
N GLU A 6 -11.43 8.78 23.74
CA GLU A 6 -11.99 7.91 22.71
C GLU A 6 -12.76 8.69 21.65
N LEU A 7 -12.63 8.26 20.40
CA LEU A 7 -13.24 8.88 19.23
C LEU A 7 -14.39 8.03 18.73
N THR A 8 -15.46 8.69 18.28
CA THR A 8 -16.52 8.03 17.51
C THR A 8 -16.02 7.68 16.11
N VAL A 9 -16.66 6.71 15.45
CA VAL A 9 -16.32 6.34 14.07
C VAL A 9 -16.39 7.53 13.11
N GLY A 10 -17.36 8.43 13.30
CA GLY A 10 -17.51 9.65 12.50
C GLY A 10 -16.38 10.65 12.73
N GLN A 11 -15.92 10.81 13.99
CA GLN A 11 -14.77 11.65 14.31
C GLN A 11 -13.48 11.10 13.70
N VAL A 12 -13.27 9.77 13.76
CA VAL A 12 -12.11 9.15 13.12
C VAL A 12 -12.16 9.34 11.61
N ALA A 13 -13.31 9.08 10.98
CA ALA A 13 -13.51 9.24 9.54
C ALA A 13 -13.20 10.67 9.08
N ALA A 14 -13.80 11.67 9.74
CA ALA A 14 -13.60 13.08 9.42
C ALA A 14 -12.13 13.52 9.56
N ARG A 15 -11.45 13.06 10.62
CA ARG A 15 -10.06 13.48 10.91
C ARG A 15 -8.99 12.75 10.10
N SER A 16 -9.26 11.52 9.67
CA SER A 16 -8.34 10.72 8.85
C SER A 16 -8.63 10.80 7.35
N GLY A 17 -9.76 11.41 6.98
CA GLY A 17 -10.19 11.56 5.59
C GLY A 17 -10.56 10.24 4.92
N VAL A 18 -10.92 9.20 5.70
CA VAL A 18 -11.42 7.93 5.17
C VAL A 18 -12.90 7.79 5.44
N ALA A 19 -13.61 7.05 4.59
CA ALA A 19 -15.00 6.71 4.83
C ALA A 19 -15.15 5.80 6.06
N VAL A 20 -16.32 5.86 6.71
CA VAL A 20 -16.68 4.94 7.81
C VAL A 20 -16.60 3.47 7.37
N SER A 21 -16.99 3.17 6.11
CA SER A 21 -16.85 1.83 5.54
C SER A 21 -15.40 1.36 5.48
N ALA A 22 -14.45 2.26 5.19
CA ALA A 22 -13.02 1.93 5.21
C ALA A 22 -12.54 1.61 6.63
N LEU A 23 -13.02 2.34 7.65
CA LEU A 23 -12.70 2.01 9.06
C LEU A 23 -13.23 0.63 9.45
N HIS A 24 -14.47 0.30 9.09
CA HIS A 24 -15.03 -1.03 9.33
C HIS A 24 -14.25 -2.12 8.58
N PHE A 25 -13.80 -1.83 7.37
CA PHE A 25 -13.02 -2.75 6.57
C PHE A 25 -11.61 -2.99 7.15
N TYR A 26 -10.94 -1.94 7.62
CA TYR A 26 -9.67 -2.07 8.32
C TYR A 26 -9.84 -2.85 9.63
N GLU A 27 -10.93 -2.62 10.36
CA GLU A 27 -11.25 -3.36 11.57
C GLU A 27 -11.50 -4.85 11.27
N ALA A 28 -12.27 -5.16 10.23
CA ALA A 28 -12.52 -6.54 9.80
C ALA A 28 -11.24 -7.28 9.38
N ARG A 29 -10.20 -6.55 8.96
CA ARG A 29 -8.86 -7.07 8.66
C ARG A 29 -7.88 -7.03 9.82
N GLY A 30 -8.33 -6.69 11.04
CA GLY A 30 -7.46 -6.59 12.22
C GLY A 30 -6.48 -5.42 12.19
N LEU A 31 -6.59 -4.52 11.20
CA LEU A 31 -5.65 -3.41 11.02
C LEU A 31 -5.93 -2.26 11.99
N VAL A 32 -7.15 -2.14 12.50
CA VAL A 32 -7.51 -1.21 13.58
C VAL A 32 -8.43 -1.93 14.56
N ARG A 33 -8.50 -1.43 15.80
CA ARG A 33 -9.35 -2.01 16.84
C ARG A 33 -10.28 -0.94 17.39
N SER A 34 -11.53 -1.32 17.61
CA SER A 34 -12.49 -0.55 18.42
C SER A 34 -12.94 -1.40 19.60
N HIS A 35 -13.52 -0.75 20.60
CA HIS A 35 -14.39 -1.42 21.56
C HIS A 35 -15.80 -0.85 21.43
N ARG A 36 -16.77 -1.52 22.04
CA ARG A 36 -18.17 -1.11 22.00
C ARG A 36 -18.61 -0.53 23.35
N THR A 37 -19.39 0.54 23.29
CA THR A 37 -20.09 1.07 24.47
C THR A 37 -21.28 0.19 24.84
N SER A 38 -21.90 0.46 26.00
CA SER A 38 -23.17 -0.17 26.41
C SER A 38 -24.30 0.05 25.37
N GLY A 39 -24.28 1.17 24.66
CA GLY A 39 -25.19 1.46 23.54
C GLY A 39 -24.79 0.83 22.20
N ASN A 40 -23.88 -0.15 22.21
CA ASN A 40 -23.38 -0.87 21.03
C ASN A 40 -22.69 0.03 19.98
N GLN A 41 -22.20 1.22 20.38
CA GLN A 41 -21.49 2.13 19.49
C GLN A 41 -19.98 1.83 19.51
N ARG A 42 -19.34 1.85 18.34
CA ARG A 42 -17.88 1.74 18.24
C ARG A 42 -17.19 2.99 18.79
N ARG A 43 -16.12 2.76 19.53
CA ARG A 43 -15.21 3.77 20.06
C ARG A 43 -13.76 3.36 19.81
N TYR A 44 -12.97 4.32 19.40
CA TYR A 44 -11.57 4.11 19.02
C TYR A 44 -10.65 4.91 19.93
N GLY A 45 -9.52 4.34 20.32
CA GLY A 45 -8.44 5.12 20.93
C GLY A 45 -7.88 6.16 19.97
N ARG A 46 -7.23 7.21 20.49
CA ARG A 46 -6.64 8.28 19.65
C ARG A 46 -5.51 7.78 18.74
N ASP A 47 -4.85 6.70 19.13
CA ASP A 47 -3.80 6.01 18.38
C ASP A 47 -4.28 5.54 17.00
N VAL A 48 -5.58 5.26 16.85
CA VAL A 48 -6.18 4.84 15.58
C VAL A 48 -5.89 5.82 14.44
N LEU A 49 -5.82 7.13 14.73
CA LEU A 49 -5.60 8.14 13.70
C LEU A 49 -4.22 7.99 13.07
N ARG A 50 -3.20 7.71 13.90
CA ARG A 50 -1.84 7.49 13.42
C ARG A 50 -1.74 6.19 12.64
N ARG A 51 -2.45 5.14 13.10
CA ARG A 51 -2.52 3.85 12.41
C ARG A 51 -3.21 3.96 11.04
N VAL A 52 -4.32 4.68 10.96
CA VAL A 52 -5.01 4.96 9.68
C VAL A 52 -4.15 5.80 8.75
N ALA A 53 -3.43 6.81 9.26
CA ALA A 53 -2.50 7.59 8.45
C ALA A 53 -1.39 6.71 7.84
N ILE A 54 -0.82 5.79 8.61
CA ILE A 54 0.17 4.82 8.13
C ILE A 54 -0.42 3.92 7.02
N ILE A 55 -1.60 3.35 7.26
CA ILE A 55 -2.29 2.49 6.28
C ILE A 55 -2.47 3.26 4.96
N ARG A 56 -2.94 4.50 5.03
CA ARG A 56 -3.16 5.35 3.85
C ARG A 56 -1.87 5.63 3.07
N ILE A 57 -0.82 6.10 3.76
CA ILE A 57 0.47 6.42 3.12
C ILE A 57 1.03 5.17 2.44
N ALA A 58 0.96 4.02 3.11
CA ALA A 58 1.43 2.75 2.56
C ALA A 58 0.63 2.33 1.30
N GLN A 59 -0.70 2.49 1.33
CA GLN A 59 -1.54 2.20 0.16
C GLN A 59 -1.27 3.15 -1.02
N GLU A 60 -1.02 4.43 -0.76
CA GLU A 60 -0.70 5.43 -1.80
C GLU A 60 0.59 5.08 -2.56
N VAL A 61 1.54 4.40 -1.91
CA VAL A 61 2.76 3.89 -2.54
C VAL A 61 2.64 2.43 -3.02
N GLY A 62 1.40 1.91 -3.04
CA GLY A 62 1.05 0.62 -3.63
C GLY A 62 1.34 -0.59 -2.75
N ILE A 63 1.47 -0.42 -1.44
CA ILE A 63 1.60 -1.53 -0.50
C ILE A 63 0.21 -2.08 -0.19
N THR A 64 0.07 -3.39 -0.27
CA THR A 64 -1.22 -4.06 -0.06
C THR A 64 -1.61 -4.07 1.42
N LEU A 65 -2.91 -4.19 1.70
CA LEU A 65 -3.40 -4.30 3.08
C LEU A 65 -2.89 -5.57 3.78
N ALA A 66 -2.57 -6.62 3.03
CA ALA A 66 -1.97 -7.84 3.59
C ALA A 66 -0.53 -7.58 4.05
N GLU A 67 0.30 -6.94 3.22
CA GLU A 67 1.67 -6.55 3.59
C GLU A 67 1.66 -5.57 4.78
N ILE A 68 0.70 -4.64 4.80
CA ILE A 68 0.52 -3.72 5.93
C ILE A 68 0.13 -4.48 7.20
N GLY A 69 -0.74 -5.50 7.09
CA GLY A 69 -1.12 -6.36 8.22
C GLY A 69 0.10 -7.05 8.84
N VAL A 70 0.90 -7.74 8.03
CA VAL A 70 2.13 -8.42 8.47
C VAL A 70 3.10 -7.45 9.13
N ALA A 71 3.28 -6.26 8.55
CA ALA A 71 4.11 -5.21 9.13
C ALA A 71 3.57 -4.77 10.50
N LEU A 72 2.25 -4.55 10.61
CA LEU A 72 1.64 -4.07 11.85
C LEU A 72 1.58 -5.14 12.95
N GLU A 73 1.63 -6.43 12.62
CA GLU A 73 1.74 -7.55 13.57
C GLU A 73 3.10 -7.56 14.27
N SER A 74 4.16 -7.08 13.62
CA SER A 74 5.49 -6.98 14.25
C SER A 74 5.60 -5.85 15.28
N LEU A 75 4.55 -5.03 15.44
CA LEU A 75 4.53 -3.92 16.38
C LEU A 75 3.92 -4.34 17.72
N PRO A 76 4.44 -3.84 18.86
CA PRO A 76 3.85 -4.12 20.17
C PRO A 76 2.38 -3.69 20.23
N GLU A 77 1.54 -4.57 20.76
CA GLU A 77 0.13 -4.27 20.94
C GLU A 77 -0.12 -3.19 21.98
N GLY A 78 -1.28 -2.53 21.89
CA GLY A 78 -1.77 -1.63 22.94
C GLY A 78 -1.06 -0.27 23.05
N ARG A 79 -0.12 0.05 22.14
CA ARG A 79 0.51 1.37 22.07
C ARG A 79 0.51 1.96 20.68
N THR A 80 0.62 3.29 20.62
CA THR A 80 0.79 4.02 19.37
C THR A 80 2.16 3.67 18.75
N PRO A 81 2.25 3.42 17.43
CA PRO A 81 3.52 3.22 16.75
C PRO A 81 4.46 4.44 16.90
N THR A 82 5.68 4.20 17.37
CA THR A 82 6.74 5.20 17.53
C THR A 82 7.45 5.49 16.20
N ARG A 83 8.43 6.38 16.24
CA ARG A 83 9.32 6.61 15.09
C ARG A 83 10.16 5.38 14.76
N GLU A 84 10.59 4.62 15.77
CA GLU A 84 11.39 3.41 15.60
C GLU A 84 10.59 2.31 14.92
N ASP A 85 9.34 2.12 15.35
CA ASP A 85 8.39 1.22 14.68
C ASP A 85 8.24 1.61 13.20
N TRP A 86 8.07 2.91 12.92
CA TRP A 86 7.97 3.39 11.54
C TRP A 86 9.24 3.13 10.73
N ASN A 87 10.42 3.33 11.31
CA ASN A 87 11.69 3.03 10.65
C ASN A 87 11.80 1.53 10.32
N LEU A 88 11.36 0.64 11.22
CA LEU A 88 11.32 -0.79 10.97
C LEU A 88 10.38 -1.14 9.81
N LEU A 89 9.14 -0.62 9.85
CA LEU A 89 8.14 -0.86 8.79
C LEU A 89 8.60 -0.33 7.44
N SER A 90 9.07 0.91 7.42
CA SER A 90 9.50 1.58 6.18
C SER A 90 10.74 0.93 5.58
N THR A 91 11.64 0.35 6.39
CA THR A 91 12.77 -0.44 5.88
C THR A 91 12.30 -1.70 5.18
N ALA A 92 11.33 -2.43 5.75
CA ALA A 92 10.76 -3.61 5.11
C ALA A 92 10.07 -3.29 3.77
N TRP A 93 9.52 -2.09 3.63
CA TRP A 93 8.87 -1.65 2.39
C TRP A 93 9.82 -1.01 1.39
N ARG A 94 11.00 -0.55 1.84
CA ARG A 94 11.96 0.21 1.03
C ARG A 94 12.37 -0.56 -0.23
N ASP A 95 12.74 -1.82 -0.08
CA ASP A 95 13.20 -2.64 -1.20
C ASP A 95 12.09 -2.86 -2.24
N SER A 96 10.85 -3.09 -1.78
CA SER A 96 9.67 -3.22 -2.65
C SER A 96 9.36 -1.92 -3.39
N LEU A 97 9.53 -0.77 -2.71
CA LEU A 97 9.36 0.55 -3.31
C LEU A 97 10.47 0.85 -4.32
N ASP A 98 11.72 0.56 -4.01
CA ASP A 98 12.86 0.76 -4.91
C ASP A 98 12.74 -0.11 -6.16
N GLN A 99 12.28 -1.36 -6.00
CA GLN A 99 11.96 -2.24 -7.13
C GLN A 99 10.85 -1.62 -8.01
N LYS A 100 9.74 -1.16 -7.42
CA LYS A 100 8.66 -0.49 -8.16
C LYS A 100 9.13 0.79 -8.84
N ILE A 101 9.93 1.62 -8.18
CA ILE A 101 10.50 2.84 -8.76
C ILE A 101 11.38 2.48 -9.96
N SER A 102 12.22 1.44 -9.85
CA SER A 102 13.04 0.97 -10.96
C SER A 102 12.18 0.49 -12.14
N GLN A 103 11.12 -0.28 -11.87
CA GLN A 103 10.16 -0.72 -12.89
C GLN A 103 9.45 0.46 -13.56
N LEU A 104 8.98 1.43 -12.79
CA LEU A 104 8.31 2.63 -13.28
C LEU A 104 9.26 3.52 -14.09
N LYS A 105 10.53 3.65 -13.68
CA LYS A 105 11.56 4.36 -14.45
C LYS A 105 11.85 3.65 -15.77
N LYS A 106 12.07 2.32 -15.75
CA LYS A 106 12.25 1.52 -16.98
C LYS A 106 11.05 1.64 -17.91
N LEU A 107 9.83 1.62 -17.36
CA LEU A 107 8.62 1.83 -18.14
C LEU A 107 8.59 3.24 -18.73
N ARG A 108 8.74 4.29 -17.91
CA ARG A 108 8.75 5.70 -18.34
C ARG A 108 9.79 5.97 -19.42
N ASP A 109 11.02 5.52 -19.21
CA ASP A 109 12.15 5.75 -20.13
C ASP A 109 12.00 4.88 -21.39
N GLY A 110 11.40 3.69 -21.24
CA GLY A 110 11.05 2.79 -22.32
C GLY A 110 9.70 3.08 -23.01
N LEU A 111 8.93 4.09 -22.54
CA LEU A 111 7.68 4.51 -23.17
C LEU A 111 7.98 5.01 -24.58
N SER A 112 9.08 5.73 -24.80
CA SER A 112 9.53 6.12 -26.12
C SER A 112 10.09 4.95 -26.94
N ASP A 113 10.77 3.98 -26.34
CA ASP A 113 11.42 2.90 -27.10
C ASP A 113 10.49 1.76 -27.57
N CYS A 114 9.16 1.93 -27.40
CA CYS A 114 8.11 1.47 -28.33
C CYS A 114 6.76 2.16 -28.01
N ILE A 115 6.80 3.50 -27.99
CA ILE A 115 5.83 4.43 -28.61
C ILE A 115 6.62 5.26 -29.66
N GLY A 116 7.77 4.76 -30.15
CA GLY A 116 8.77 5.56 -30.89
C GLY A 116 9.21 4.99 -32.24
N CYS A 117 8.43 4.12 -32.88
CA CYS A 117 8.67 3.78 -34.29
C CYS A 117 7.82 4.66 -35.24
N GLY A 118 6.81 5.37 -34.74
CA GLY A 118 5.84 6.07 -35.60
C GLY A 118 4.95 5.14 -36.43
N CYS A 119 5.07 3.80 -36.29
CA CYS A 119 4.18 2.84 -36.91
C CYS A 119 3.10 2.41 -35.89
N MET A 120 1.90 2.97 -36.00
CA MET A 120 0.75 2.59 -35.17
C MET A 120 0.23 1.19 -35.56
N SER A 121 0.97 0.12 -35.23
CA SER A 121 0.52 -1.25 -35.49
C SER A 121 0.99 -2.20 -34.39
N ILE A 122 0.17 -2.31 -33.35
CA ILE A 122 0.30 -3.27 -32.23
C ILE A 122 0.38 -4.73 -32.71
N ASP A 123 -0.18 -5.03 -33.89
CA ASP A 123 -0.36 -6.43 -34.33
C ASP A 123 0.82 -7.01 -35.14
N LYS A 124 1.86 -6.21 -35.41
CA LYS A 124 2.91 -6.59 -36.40
C LYS A 124 4.35 -6.22 -36.03
N CYS A 125 4.71 -5.96 -34.76
CA CYS A 125 6.09 -5.56 -34.43
C CYS A 125 7.04 -6.78 -34.29
N PRO A 126 7.90 -7.10 -35.28
CA PRO A 126 8.77 -8.28 -35.27
C PRO A 126 10.12 -8.00 -34.60
N LEU A 127 10.37 -6.75 -34.17
CA LEU A 127 11.70 -6.27 -33.76
C LEU A 127 11.99 -6.45 -32.27
N ARG A 128 10.99 -6.45 -31.38
CA ARG A 128 11.24 -6.49 -29.94
C ARG A 128 11.37 -7.91 -29.36
N ASN A 129 10.47 -8.85 -29.64
CA ASN A 129 10.55 -10.22 -29.12
C ASN A 129 10.29 -11.23 -30.24
N LYS A 130 11.14 -11.22 -31.27
CA LYS A 130 10.97 -12.06 -32.45
C LYS A 130 10.91 -13.53 -32.05
N GLY A 131 9.78 -14.18 -32.34
CA GLY A 131 9.58 -15.60 -32.01
C GLY A 131 9.44 -15.86 -30.50
N ASP A 132 8.98 -14.87 -29.74
CA ASP A 132 8.69 -14.97 -28.32
C ASP A 132 9.80 -15.60 -27.46
N ARG A 133 11.05 -15.25 -27.78
CA ARG A 133 12.23 -15.82 -27.11
C ARG A 133 12.23 -15.59 -25.61
N LEU A 134 11.67 -14.47 -25.16
CA LEU A 134 11.59 -14.12 -23.74
C LEU A 134 10.64 -15.04 -22.96
N ALA A 135 9.69 -15.73 -23.58
CA ALA A 135 8.86 -16.73 -22.88
C ALA A 135 9.70 -17.87 -22.27
N ARG A 136 10.91 -18.13 -22.79
CA ARG A 136 11.85 -19.09 -22.21
C ARG A 136 12.35 -18.68 -20.82
N GLU A 137 12.26 -17.40 -20.48
CA GLU A 137 12.67 -16.85 -19.19
C GLU A 137 11.52 -16.87 -18.17
N GLY A 138 10.31 -17.24 -18.60
CA GLY A 138 9.12 -17.39 -17.74
C GLY A 138 7.94 -16.57 -18.24
N THR A 139 6.88 -16.55 -17.43
CA THR A 139 5.64 -15.84 -17.75
C THR A 139 5.76 -14.33 -17.49
N GLY A 140 4.89 -13.55 -18.14
CA GLY A 140 4.74 -12.10 -17.93
C GLY A 140 5.67 -11.21 -18.78
N GLY A 141 5.57 -9.90 -18.56
CA GLY A 141 6.33 -8.89 -19.30
C GLY A 141 7.82 -8.87 -18.92
N ARG A 142 8.62 -9.79 -19.47
CA ARG A 142 10.02 -10.04 -19.07
C ARG A 142 10.92 -8.80 -19.05
N ARG A 143 10.70 -7.86 -19.97
CA ARG A 143 11.46 -6.60 -20.06
C ARG A 143 11.18 -5.60 -18.94
N LEU A 144 10.05 -5.75 -18.25
CA LEU A 144 9.66 -4.93 -17.11
C LEU A 144 10.11 -5.52 -15.78
N LEU A 145 10.71 -6.71 -15.78
CA LEU A 145 11.26 -7.28 -14.56
C LEU A 145 12.56 -6.55 -14.19
N VAL A 146 12.71 -6.31 -12.89
CA VAL A 146 13.92 -5.79 -12.28
C VAL A 146 14.47 -6.94 -11.45
N GLU A 147 15.72 -7.33 -11.70
CA GLU A 147 16.43 -8.35 -10.92
C GLU A 147 16.40 -7.95 -9.45
N ARG A 148 16.16 -8.93 -8.58
CA ARG A 148 16.13 -8.75 -7.12
C ARG A 148 17.54 -8.69 -6.57
#